data_AF-A0A2W4XET5-F1
#
_entry.id   AF-A0A2W4XET5-F1
#
_cell.length_a   1.000
_cell.length_b   1.000
_cell.length_c   1.000
_cell.angle_alpha   90.00
_cell.angle_beta   90.00
_cell.angle_gamma   90.00
#
_symmetry.space_group_name_H-M   'P 1'
#
loop_
_entity.id
_entity.type
_entity.pdbx_description
1 polymer ?
#
loop_
_entity_poly.entity_id
_entity_poly.type
_entity_poly.pdbx_seq_one_letter_code
_entity_poly.pdbx_strand_id
1 'polypeptide(L)'
;MNVLDGGSVLTQLALWVAGAIVLVVAGSYFLRPRTRALYPGGSQRYLLALIVQSVAFMAPIPIVLILLLGQPIPEAFHIIIAVSVGFGLLILLRSLPVTGQLLKDLHRARLDAAMQRLERRP
;
A
#
# COMPACT_ATOMS: atom_id res chain seq x y z
N MET A 1 -9.61 28.88 -21.26
CA MET A 1 -9.13 28.38 -19.95
C MET A 1 -10.14 27.35 -19.47
N ASN A 2 -9.77 26.06 -19.42
CA ASN A 2 -10.61 25.06 -18.77
C ASN A 2 -10.55 25.29 -17.27
N VAL A 3 -11.65 25.77 -16.69
CA VAL A 3 -11.80 25.84 -15.24
C VAL A 3 -11.91 24.39 -14.77
N LEU A 4 -10.84 23.85 -14.19
CA LEU A 4 -10.86 22.53 -13.57
C LEU A 4 -11.76 22.61 -12.34
N ASP A 5 -12.87 21.89 -12.37
CA ASP A 5 -13.70 21.70 -11.19
C ASP A 5 -12.89 20.88 -10.16
N GLY A 6 -12.46 21.55 -9.09
CA GLY A 6 -11.69 20.94 -8.01
C GLY A 6 -12.42 19.75 -7.37
N GLY A 7 -13.76 19.76 -7.35
CA GLY A 7 -14.57 18.63 -6.89
C GLY A 7 -14.37 17.41 -7.79
N SER A 8 -14.47 17.59 -9.10
CA SER A 8 -14.26 16.53 -10.09
C SER A 8 -12.86 15.92 -9.99
N VAL A 9 -11.82 16.75 -9.85
CA VAL A 9 -10.43 16.29 -9.71
C VAL A 9 -10.25 15.46 -8.42
N LEU A 10 -10.80 15.92 -7.29
CA LEU A 10 -10.73 15.18 -6.03
C LEU A 10 -11.47 13.84 -6.10
N THR A 11 -12.65 13.80 -6.72
CA THR A 11 -13.39 12.55 -6.93
C THR A 11 -12.61 11.58 -7.81
N GLN A 12 -12.01 12.05 -8.90
CA GLN A 12 -11.19 11.21 -9.78
C GLN A 12 -9.95 10.66 -9.05
N LEU A 13 -9.28 11.48 -8.23
CA LEU A 13 -8.15 11.03 -7.42
C LEU A 13 -8.58 9.99 -6.38
N ALA A 14 -9.71 10.20 -5.70
CA ALA A 14 -10.25 9.27 -4.73
C ALA A 14 -10.61 7.92 -5.37
N LEU A 15 -11.27 7.94 -6.54
CA LEU A 15 -11.60 6.74 -7.31
C LEU A 15 -10.34 6.02 -7.79
N TRP A 16 -9.34 6.76 -8.25
CA TRP A 16 -8.07 6.19 -8.67
C TRP A 16 -7.34 5.49 -7.51
N VAL A 17 -7.25 6.14 -6.34
CA VAL A 17 -6.65 5.52 -5.14
C VAL A 17 -7.44 4.29 -4.70
N ALA A 18 -8.77 4.39 -4.63
CA ALA A 18 -9.61 3.26 -4.25
C ALA A 18 -9.45 2.09 -5.22
N GLY A 19 -9.44 2.35 -6.53
CA GLY A 19 -9.21 1.34 -7.56
C GLY A 19 -7.83 0.69 -7.44
N ALA A 20 -6.77 1.48 -7.24
CA ALA A 20 -5.42 0.96 -7.06
C ALA A 20 -5.30 0.09 -5.80
N ILE A 21 -5.90 0.49 -4.70
CA ILE A 21 -5.95 -0.29 -3.46
C ILE A 21 -6.67 -1.63 -3.70
N VAL A 22 -7.86 -1.61 -4.32
CA VAL A 22 -8.62 -2.83 -4.62
C VAL A 22 -7.81 -3.78 -5.49
N LEU A 23 -7.16 -3.28 -6.54
CA LEU A 23 -6.33 -4.10 -7.43
C LEU A 23 -5.15 -4.73 -6.70
N VAL A 24 -4.42 -3.95 -5.87
CA VAL A 24 -3.27 -4.46 -5.12
C VAL A 24 -3.69 -5.48 -4.06
N VAL A 25 -4.79 -5.22 -3.35
CA VAL A 25 -5.33 -6.13 -2.34
C VAL A 25 -5.83 -7.41 -2.99
N ALA A 26 -6.65 -7.32 -4.04
CA ALA A 26 -7.17 -8.48 -4.76
C ALA A 26 -6.03 -9.30 -5.38
N GLY A 27 -5.10 -8.65 -6.08
CA GLY A 27 -3.93 -9.31 -6.67
C GLY A 27 -3.10 -10.03 -5.60
N SER A 28 -2.81 -9.37 -4.48
CA SER A 28 -2.07 -9.98 -3.36
C SER A 28 -2.85 -11.11 -2.68
N TYR A 29 -4.17 -11.01 -2.62
CA TYR A 29 -5.03 -12.00 -1.97
C TYR A 29 -5.20 -13.28 -2.79
N PHE A 30 -5.44 -13.15 -4.10
CA PHE A 30 -5.70 -14.27 -4.99
C PHE A 30 -4.42 -14.90 -5.56
N LEU A 31 -3.39 -14.11 -5.87
CA LEU A 31 -2.15 -14.62 -6.49
C LEU A 31 -1.15 -15.18 -5.46
N ARG A 32 -1.38 -15.00 -4.16
CA ARG A 32 -0.49 -15.49 -3.09
C ARG A 32 -1.21 -16.43 -2.10
N PRO A 33 -1.80 -17.56 -2.56
CA PRO A 33 -2.56 -18.45 -1.71
C PRO A 33 -1.72 -19.09 -0.58
N ARG A 34 -0.43 -19.33 -0.82
CA ARG A 34 0.50 -19.88 0.21
C ARG A 34 0.73 -18.89 1.35
N THR A 35 1.03 -17.63 1.03
CA THR A 35 1.20 -16.57 2.05
C THR A 35 -0.07 -16.40 2.87
N ARG A 36 -1.24 -16.45 2.23
CA ARG A 36 -2.54 -16.40 2.93
C ARG A 36 -2.73 -17.58 3.88
N ALA A 37 -2.38 -18.79 3.47
CA ALA A 37 -2.52 -19.99 4.31
C ALA A 37 -1.57 -19.98 5.53
N LEU A 38 -0.38 -19.40 5.39
CA LEU A 38 0.61 -19.29 6.46
C LEU A 38 0.39 -18.09 7.39
N TYR A 39 -0.58 -17.23 7.09
CA TYR A 39 -0.77 -15.99 7.85
C TYR A 39 -1.44 -16.26 9.21
N PRO A 40 -0.86 -15.77 10.32
CA PRO A 40 -1.42 -16.00 11.65
C PRO A 40 -2.76 -15.28 11.84
N GLY A 41 -3.77 -15.99 12.36
CA GLY A 41 -5.14 -15.47 12.47
C GLY A 41 -5.97 -15.56 11.19
N GLY A 42 -5.49 -16.29 10.19
CA GLY A 42 -6.30 -16.72 9.05
C GLY A 42 -6.49 -15.68 7.93
N SER A 43 -7.35 -16.03 6.97
CA SER A 43 -7.56 -15.29 5.73
C SER A 43 -8.16 -13.90 5.91
N GLN A 44 -9.06 -13.72 6.88
CA GLN A 44 -9.66 -12.41 7.16
C GLN A 44 -8.63 -11.43 7.74
N ARG A 45 -7.79 -11.89 8.68
CA ARG A 45 -6.73 -11.06 9.25
C ARG A 45 -5.65 -10.73 8.21
N TYR A 46 -5.37 -11.66 7.29
CA TYR A 46 -4.51 -11.39 6.13
C TYR A 46 -5.10 -10.31 5.21
N LEU A 47 -6.40 -10.38 4.89
CA LEU A 47 -7.08 -9.37 4.08
C LEU A 47 -7.00 -7.98 4.75
N LEU A 48 -7.27 -7.90 6.05
CA LEU A 48 -7.12 -6.65 6.81
C LEU A 48 -5.70 -6.10 6.75
N ALA A 49 -4.68 -6.96 6.90
CA ALA A 49 -3.29 -6.54 6.80
C ALA A 49 -2.94 -5.99 5.41
N LEU A 50 -3.48 -6.60 4.33
CA LEU A 50 -3.33 -6.09 2.97
C LEU A 50 -4.02 -4.73 2.78
N ILE A 51 -5.23 -4.56 3.32
CA ILE A 51 -5.96 -3.29 3.25
C ILE A 51 -5.18 -2.21 3.98
N VAL A 52 -4.78 -2.46 5.23
CA VAL A 52 -4.01 -1.50 6.04
C VAL A 52 -2.70 -1.13 5.33
N GLN A 53 -1.95 -2.11 4.82
CA GLN A 53 -0.71 -1.84 4.09
C GLN A 53 -0.96 -0.99 2.83
N SER A 54 -1.99 -1.32 2.06
CA SER A 54 -2.26 -0.66 0.76
C SER A 54 -2.78 0.76 0.96
N VAL A 55 -3.72 0.96 1.90
CA VAL A 55 -4.25 2.28 2.26
C VAL A 55 -3.14 3.18 2.78
N ALA A 56 -2.32 2.69 3.70
CA ALA A 56 -1.22 3.47 4.26
C ALA A 56 -0.20 3.92 3.22
N PHE A 57 0.08 3.09 2.22
CA PHE A 57 1.00 3.46 1.17
C PHE A 57 0.37 4.41 0.14
N MET A 58 -0.86 4.13 -0.29
CA MET A 58 -1.47 4.82 -1.43
C MET A 58 -2.24 6.09 -1.08
N ALA A 59 -2.90 6.16 0.07
CA ALA A 59 -3.68 7.32 0.48
C ALA A 59 -2.89 8.65 0.54
N PRO A 60 -1.63 8.70 1.04
CA PRO A 60 -0.90 9.95 1.09
C PRO A 60 -0.38 10.43 -0.28
N ILE A 61 -0.29 9.56 -1.29
CA ILE A 61 0.29 9.91 -2.60
C ILE A 61 -0.41 11.12 -3.25
N PRO A 62 -1.74 11.12 -3.50
CA PRO A 62 -2.39 12.27 -4.13
C PRO A 62 -2.30 13.53 -3.27
N ILE A 63 -2.33 13.40 -1.94
CA ILE A 63 -2.19 14.54 -1.02
C ILE A 63 -0.83 15.19 -1.21
N VAL A 64 0.24 14.39 -1.22
CA VAL A 64 1.61 14.89 -1.43
C VAL A 64 1.75 15.51 -2.82
N LEU A 65 1.23 14.88 -3.87
CA LEU A 65 1.30 15.42 -5.23
C LEU A 65 0.58 16.76 -5.37
N ILE A 66 -0.57 16.93 -4.72
CA ILE A 66 -1.29 18.22 -4.66
C ILE A 66 -0.46 19.26 -3.91
N LEU A 67 0.14 18.90 -2.77
CA LEU A 67 0.95 19.82 -1.96
C LEU A 67 2.24 20.27 -2.66
N LEU A 68 2.77 19.44 -3.56
CA LEU A 68 3.96 19.75 -4.36
C LEU A 68 3.64 20.55 -5.62
N LEU A 69 2.36 20.76 -5.94
CA LEU A 69 1.95 21.47 -7.14
C LEU A 69 2.37 22.95 -7.05
N GLY A 70 3.12 23.42 -8.04
CA GLY A 70 3.67 24.78 -8.06
C GLY A 70 4.95 24.98 -7.24
N GLN A 71 5.49 23.93 -6.63
CA GLN A 71 6.80 23.99 -5.98
C GLN A 71 7.93 24.02 -7.04
N PRO A 72 9.04 24.74 -6.79
CA PRO A 72 10.19 24.81 -7.68
C PRO A 72 11.06 23.54 -7.57
N ILE A 73 10.44 22.37 -7.65
CA ILE A 73 11.07 21.06 -7.53
C ILE A 73 10.89 20.35 -8.89
N PRO A 74 11.90 19.62 -9.41
CA PRO A 74 11.71 18.88 -10.65
C PRO A 74 10.65 17.80 -10.50
N GLU A 75 9.78 17.64 -11.51
CA GLU A 75 8.62 16.73 -11.45
C GLU A 75 8.99 15.28 -11.09
N ALA A 76 10.16 14.81 -11.52
CA ALA A 76 10.66 13.49 -11.18
C ALA A 76 10.82 13.27 -9.66
N PHE A 77 11.14 14.32 -8.89
CA PHE A 77 11.26 14.25 -7.44
C PHE A 77 9.90 14.22 -6.74
N HIS A 78 8.81 14.67 -7.38
CA HIS A 78 7.48 14.64 -6.76
C HIS A 78 7.05 13.21 -6.46
N ILE A 79 7.33 12.28 -7.39
CA ILE A 79 7.04 10.86 -7.22
C ILE A 79 7.92 10.27 -6.11
N ILE A 80 9.21 10.61 -6.08
CA ILE A 80 10.14 10.12 -5.05
C ILE A 80 9.68 10.56 -3.66
N ILE A 81 9.27 11.82 -3.51
CA ILE A 81 8.78 12.37 -2.24
C ILE A 81 7.48 11.66 -1.84
N ALA A 82 6.51 11.54 -2.75
CA ALA A 82 5.23 10.87 -2.47
C ALA A 82 5.42 9.40 -2.04
N VAL A 83 6.29 8.66 -2.74
CA VAL A 83 6.63 7.29 -2.39
C VAL A 83 7.33 7.22 -1.02
N SER A 84 8.25 8.14 -0.75
CA SER A 84 8.97 8.22 0.53
C SER A 84 8.01 8.49 1.69
N VAL A 85 7.03 9.36 1.52
CA VAL A 85 5.97 9.62 2.51
C VAL A 85 5.13 8.36 2.76
N GLY A 86 4.74 7.65 1.69
CA GLY A 86 4.02 6.37 1.81
C GLY A 86 4.82 5.32 2.59
N PHE A 87 6.13 5.21 2.36
CA PHE A 87 7.01 4.35 3.14
C PHE A 87 7.13 4.79 4.61
N GLY A 88 7.28 6.10 4.85
CA GLY A 88 7.31 6.66 6.20
C GLY A 88 6.05 6.31 6.99
N LEU A 89 4.87 6.40 6.36
CA LEU A 89 3.61 6.04 7.02
C LEU A 89 3.53 4.55 7.34
N LEU A 90 4.03 3.67 6.46
CA LEU A 90 4.13 2.24 6.74
C LEU A 90 5.04 1.94 7.94
N ILE A 91 6.18 2.64 8.05
CA ILE A 91 7.10 2.50 9.18
C ILE A 91 6.42 2.93 10.47
N LEU A 92 5.70 4.06 10.46
CA LEU A 92 4.94 4.56 11.60
C LEU A 92 3.83 3.58 12.03
N LEU A 93 3.09 3.02 11.09
CA LEU A 93 2.10 1.99 11.40
C LEU A 93 2.76 0.72 11.96
N ARG A 94 3.99 0.41 11.55
CA ARG A 94 4.73 -0.75 12.05
C ARG A 94 5.15 -0.59 13.51
N SER A 95 5.31 0.64 14.01
CA SER A 95 5.59 0.91 15.43
C SER A 95 4.36 0.93 16.32
N LEU A 96 3.14 1.01 15.75
CA LEU A 96 1.89 1.01 16.51
C LEU A 96 1.52 -0.41 16.98
N PRO A 97 0.87 -0.56 18.15
CA PRO A 97 0.60 -1.87 18.75
C PRO A 97 -0.39 -2.72 17.95
N VAL A 98 -1.43 -2.10 17.37
CA VAL A 98 -2.49 -2.80 16.64
C VAL A 98 -2.06 -3.12 15.21
N THR A 99 -1.65 -2.10 14.45
CA THR A 99 -1.27 -2.24 13.04
C THR A 99 0.13 -2.84 12.87
N GLY A 100 1.02 -2.66 13.84
CA GLY A 100 2.39 -3.15 13.76
C GLY A 100 2.49 -4.66 13.82
N GLN A 101 1.68 -5.33 14.65
CA GLN A 101 1.62 -6.79 14.67
C GLN A 101 1.13 -7.33 13.31
N LEU A 102 0.06 -6.75 12.76
CA LEU A 102 -0.46 -7.12 11.43
C LEU A 102 0.61 -7.01 10.34
N LEU A 103 1.33 -5.89 10.28
CA LEU A 103 2.35 -5.67 9.24
C LEU A 103 3.59 -6.56 9.42
N LYS A 104 3.98 -6.85 10.67
CA LYS A 104 5.08 -7.78 10.98
C LYS A 104 4.72 -9.21 10.60
N ASP A 105 3.51 -9.65 10.94
CA ASP A 105 2.97 -10.96 10.57
C ASP A 105 2.91 -11.14 9.05
N LEU A 106 2.51 -10.08 8.34
CA LEU A 106 2.46 -10.05 6.88
C LEU A 106 3.84 -10.20 6.25
N HIS A 107 4.83 -9.53 6.82
CA HIS A 107 6.21 -9.68 6.38
C HIS A 107 6.74 -11.09 6.63
N ARG A 108 6.48 -11.65 7.81
CA ARG A 108 6.88 -13.02 8.19
C ARG A 108 6.26 -14.07 7.27
N ALA A 109 4.95 -14.03 7.06
CA ALA A 109 4.24 -14.96 6.19
C ALA A 109 4.73 -14.90 4.72
N ARG A 110 5.16 -13.70 4.25
CA ARG A 110 5.76 -13.54 2.92
C ARG A 110 7.16 -14.16 2.84
N LEU A 111 7.97 -13.98 3.89
CA LEU A 111 9.29 -14.60 3.98
C LEU A 111 9.18 -16.13 4.04
N ASP A 112 8.33 -16.66 4.90
CA ASP A 112 8.13 -18.11 5.03
C ASP A 112 7.64 -18.72 3.71
N ALA A 113 6.70 -18.07 3.03
CA ALA A 113 6.23 -18.49 1.72
C ALA A 113 7.32 -18.43 0.63
N ALA A 114 8.28 -17.50 0.74
CA ALA A 114 9.41 -17.39 -0.18
C ALA A 114 10.47 -18.46 0.09
N MET A 115 10.79 -18.72 1.36
CA MET A 115 11.71 -19.79 1.77
C MET A 115 11.21 -21.16 1.32
N GLN A 116 9.93 -21.47 1.52
CA GLN A 116 9.31 -22.70 1.02
C GLN A 116 9.34 -22.84 -0.52
N ARG A 117 9.46 -21.74 -1.27
CA ARG A 117 9.65 -21.80 -2.73
C ARG A 117 11.09 -22.12 -3.10
N LEU A 118 12.05 -21.64 -2.32
CA LEU A 118 13.48 -21.89 -2.52
C LEU A 118 13.83 -23.34 -2.17
N GLU A 119 13.31 -23.87 -1.05
CA GLU A 119 13.50 -25.27 -0.64
C GLU A 119 12.87 -26.29 -1.61
N ARG A 120 11.88 -25.89 -2.40
CA ARG A 120 11.23 -26.75 -3.40
C ARG A 120 11.92 -26.76 -4.76
N ARG A 121 13.00 -26.00 -4.96
CA ARG A 121 13.81 -26.10 -6.17
C ARG A 121 14.94 -27.12 -5.90
N PRO A 122 14.96 -28.27 -6.61
CA PRO A 122 16.07 -29.21 -6.55
C PRO A 122 17.35 -28.61 -7.15
#